data_AF-A0A3S4L9J5-F1
#
_entry.id   AF-A0A3S4L9J5-F1
#
_cell.length_a   1.000
_cell.length_b   1.000
_cell.length_c   1.000
_cell.angle_alpha   90.00
_cell.angle_beta   90.00
_cell.angle_gamma   90.00
#
_symmetry.space_group_name_H-M   'P 1'
#
loop_
_entity.id
_entity.type
_entity.pdbx_description
1 polymer ?
#
loop_
_entity_poly.entity_id
_entity_poly.type
_entity_poly.pdbx_seq_one_letter_code
_entity_poly.pdbx_strand_id
1 'polypeptide(L)'
;MIRKSATGVIVALVVIWGGGTWYTGTQIQPGVEKFIKDFNDAKKKGEHAYDMTLSYKNFDKGFFNSHFQMQITFDNGAPDLNIKPGQKVAFEVDVEHGPLPITMLMRGNVIPALAVAKVNLVNNELTQPLFIAAKNKSPLEATLRFAFGGSFSTTLDVAPAKYGKFSFGEGQFTFNGDGSSLSNLDIEGKVEDIVLELSPLNKVTAKSFTIDSLTRLEEKKFPVGESESKFNQINIINHGEDVAPNRCFRCKNQAGSR
;
A
#
# COMPACT_ATOMS: atom_id res chain seq x y z
N MET A 1 -17.05 16.89 13.60
CA MET A 1 -15.62 16.92 13.20
C MET A 1 -15.14 15.50 12.98
N ILE A 2 -15.07 15.05 11.72
CA ILE A 2 -14.54 13.74 11.34
C ILE A 2 -13.01 13.84 11.50
N ARG A 3 -12.54 13.50 12.69
CA ARG A 3 -11.12 13.38 13.01
C ARG A 3 -10.71 11.93 12.72
N LYS A 4 -9.57 11.74 12.05
CA LYS A 4 -8.81 10.48 11.87
C LYS A 4 -9.18 9.62 10.64
N SER A 5 -8.49 9.85 9.51
CA SER A 5 -8.32 8.84 8.44
C SER A 5 -7.16 9.13 7.47
N ALA A 6 -6.25 10.05 7.80
CA ALA A 6 -5.14 10.43 6.91
C ALA A 6 -3.95 9.46 6.94
N THR A 7 -3.71 8.81 8.08
CA THR A 7 -2.55 7.93 8.27
C THR A 7 -2.57 6.73 7.34
N GLY A 8 -3.74 6.16 7.03
CA GLY A 8 -3.86 4.99 6.15
C GLY A 8 -3.47 5.26 4.68
N VAL A 9 -3.79 6.46 4.17
CA VAL A 9 -3.48 6.86 2.78
C VAL A 9 -1.97 7.01 2.59
N ILE A 10 -1.27 7.59 3.57
CA ILE A 10 0.19 7.75 3.49
C ILE A 10 0.90 6.39 3.53
N VAL A 11 0.47 5.49 4.41
CA VAL A 11 1.08 4.16 4.51
C VAL A 11 0.92 3.38 3.20
N ALA A 12 -0.25 3.47 2.55
CA ALA A 12 -0.48 2.85 1.24
C ALA A 12 0.40 3.47 0.14
N LEU A 13 0.53 4.79 0.08
CA LEU A 13 1.37 5.47 -0.91
C LEU A 13 2.85 5.09 -0.79
N VAL A 14 3.33 4.88 0.43
CA VAL A 14 4.73 4.52 0.71
C VAL A 14 5.06 3.09 0.28
N VAL A 15 4.14 2.16 0.50
CA VAL A 15 4.31 0.76 0.07
C VAL A 15 4.26 0.64 -1.45
N ILE A 16 3.38 1.41 -2.11
CA ILE A 16 3.26 1.42 -3.57
C ILE A 16 4.52 2.02 -4.23
N TRP A 17 5.11 3.08 -3.65
CA TRP A 17 6.34 3.68 -4.17
C TRP A 17 7.60 2.85 -3.88
N GLY A 18 7.64 2.19 -2.71
CA GLY A 18 8.75 1.35 -2.28
C GLY A 18 8.71 -0.07 -2.86
N GLY A 19 7.95 -0.34 -3.93
CA GLY A 19 7.78 -1.67 -4.50
C GLY A 19 8.85 -2.07 -5.51
N GLY A 20 8.90 -1.37 -6.64
CA GLY A 20 9.63 -1.82 -7.84
C GLY A 20 11.00 -1.19 -8.09
N THR A 21 11.37 -0.11 -7.38
CA THR A 21 12.46 0.80 -7.80
C THR A 21 13.80 0.61 -7.09
N TRP A 22 13.84 -0.11 -5.96
CA TRP A 22 15.02 -0.18 -5.09
C TRP A 22 15.79 -1.51 -5.21
N TYR A 23 15.24 -2.53 -5.86
CA TYR A 23 15.96 -3.77 -6.09
C TYR A 23 16.70 -3.74 -7.44
N THR A 24 18.00 -3.45 -7.40
CA THR A 24 18.89 -3.38 -8.59
C THR A 24 19.79 -4.61 -8.76
N GLY A 25 19.37 -5.79 -8.28
CA GLY A 25 20.14 -7.03 -8.42
C GLY A 25 20.90 -7.41 -7.14
N THR A 26 22.18 -7.80 -7.27
CA THR A 26 22.96 -8.51 -6.22
C THR A 26 23.31 -7.69 -4.97
N GLN A 27 22.96 -6.40 -4.91
CA GLN A 27 23.25 -5.54 -3.77
C GLN A 27 22.02 -4.72 -3.37
N ILE A 28 21.26 -5.25 -2.41
CA ILE A 28 20.08 -4.59 -1.84
C ILE A 28 20.43 -3.24 -1.21
N GLN A 29 21.51 -3.19 -0.42
CA GLN A 29 21.86 -1.98 0.34
C GLN A 29 22.11 -0.75 -0.56
N PRO A 30 22.96 -0.79 -1.61
CA PRO A 30 23.09 0.32 -2.56
C PRO A 30 21.77 0.68 -3.26
N GLY A 31 20.91 -0.30 -3.53
CA GLY A 31 19.59 -0.07 -4.11
C GLY A 31 18.65 0.70 -3.17
N VAL A 32 18.60 0.30 -1.89
CA VAL A 32 17.89 1.03 -0.82
C VAL A 32 18.45 2.44 -0.65
N GLU A 33 19.78 2.59 -0.60
CA GLU A 33 20.45 3.89 -0.46
C GLU A 33 20.15 4.81 -1.65
N LYS A 34 20.14 4.26 -2.87
CA LYS A 34 19.76 5.01 -4.07
C LYS A 34 18.30 5.46 -3.99
N PHE A 35 17.37 4.57 -3.62
CA PHE A 35 15.96 4.91 -3.48
C PHE A 35 15.74 6.02 -2.45
N ILE A 36 16.42 5.93 -1.31
CA ILE A 36 16.38 6.95 -0.26
C ILE A 36 16.92 8.29 -0.77
N LYS A 37 18.02 8.26 -1.51
CA LYS A 37 18.57 9.46 -2.15
C LYS A 37 17.57 10.08 -3.12
N ASP A 38 17.01 9.28 -4.03
CA ASP A 38 16.05 9.74 -5.03
C ASP A 38 14.80 10.37 -4.36
N PHE A 39 14.25 9.71 -3.33
CA PHE A 39 13.14 10.24 -2.52
C PHE A 39 13.51 11.58 -1.87
N ASN A 40 14.66 11.67 -1.21
CA ASN A 40 15.09 12.90 -0.54
C ASN A 40 15.48 14.02 -1.52
N ASP A 41 15.89 13.69 -2.74
CA ASP A 41 16.13 14.67 -3.81
C ASP A 41 14.82 15.18 -4.43
N ALA A 42 13.77 14.35 -4.52
CA ALA A 42 12.42 14.78 -4.94
C ALA A 42 11.80 15.78 -3.95
N LYS A 43 12.05 15.61 -2.64
CA LYS A 43 11.73 16.63 -1.63
C LYS A 43 12.31 18.01 -1.98
N LYS A 44 13.60 18.09 -2.37
CA LYS A 44 14.26 19.36 -2.71
C LYS A 44 13.64 20.07 -3.91
N LYS A 45 12.95 19.31 -4.78
CA LYS A 45 12.25 19.82 -5.96
C LYS A 45 10.79 20.22 -5.65
N GLY A 46 10.32 20.02 -4.41
CA GLY A 46 8.94 20.31 -4.02
C GLY A 46 7.93 19.30 -4.56
N GLU A 47 8.37 18.09 -4.92
CA GLU A 47 7.51 17.06 -5.52
C GLU A 47 6.72 16.27 -4.45
N HIS A 48 7.07 16.42 -3.17
CA HIS A 48 6.35 15.77 -2.07
C HIS A 48 5.15 16.61 -1.62
N ALA A 49 4.03 15.94 -1.32
CA ALA A 49 2.86 16.58 -0.72
C ALA A 49 3.14 17.19 0.67
N TYR A 50 4.09 16.61 1.41
CA TYR A 50 4.54 17.08 2.72
C TYR A 50 6.06 17.06 2.81
N ASP A 51 6.61 17.87 3.71
CA ASP A 51 8.04 17.86 3.99
C ASP A 51 8.45 16.58 4.73
N MET A 52 8.87 15.58 3.94
CA MET A 52 9.18 14.23 4.40
C MET A 52 10.58 13.80 3.98
N THR A 53 11.28 13.16 4.91
CA THR A 53 12.59 12.53 4.67
C THR A 53 12.48 11.03 4.89
N LEU A 54 13.02 10.24 3.96
CA LEU A 54 13.15 8.79 4.08
C LEU A 54 14.56 8.45 4.60
N SER A 55 14.63 7.48 5.50
CA SER A 55 15.89 6.89 5.99
C SER A 55 15.71 5.41 6.31
N TYR A 56 16.81 4.71 6.60
CA TYR A 56 16.79 3.35 7.14
C TYR A 56 17.69 3.25 8.37
N LYS A 57 17.45 2.26 9.22
CA LYS A 57 18.35 1.90 10.33
C LYS A 57 18.44 0.38 10.50
N ASN A 58 19.38 -0.05 11.33
CA ASN A 58 19.55 -1.45 11.75
C ASN A 58 19.66 -2.42 10.56
N PHE A 59 20.45 -2.07 9.54
CA PHE A 59 20.63 -2.92 8.37
C PHE A 59 21.52 -4.11 8.73
N ASP A 60 20.91 -5.26 8.88
CA ASP A 60 21.58 -6.54 9.07
C ASP A 60 21.63 -7.28 7.73
N LYS A 61 22.85 -7.54 7.26
CA LYS A 61 23.12 -8.17 5.97
C LYS A 61 23.52 -9.63 6.18
N GLY A 62 22.57 -10.53 5.98
CA GLY A 62 22.84 -11.95 5.83
C GLY A 62 23.20 -12.36 4.40
N PHE A 63 23.58 -13.63 4.23
CA PHE A 63 23.89 -14.22 2.93
C PHE A 63 22.61 -14.53 2.12
N PHE A 64 21.58 -15.09 2.77
CA PHE A 64 20.29 -15.42 2.16
C PHE A 64 19.16 -14.49 2.55
N ASN A 65 19.38 -13.64 3.56
CA ASN A 65 18.38 -12.68 4.01
C ASN A 65 19.02 -11.34 4.35
N SER A 66 18.21 -10.31 4.45
CA SER A 66 18.60 -9.02 5.00
C SER A 66 17.41 -8.45 5.76
N HIS A 67 17.69 -7.75 6.85
CA HIS A 67 16.67 -7.16 7.68
C HIS A 67 17.03 -5.71 7.94
N PHE A 68 16.06 -4.81 7.81
CA PHE A 68 16.26 -3.39 8.13
C PHE A 68 14.93 -2.70 8.38
N GLN A 69 14.98 -1.58 9.09
CA GLN A 69 13.81 -0.75 9.33
C GLN A 69 13.86 0.52 8.48
N MET A 70 12.89 0.70 7.59
CA MET A 70 12.68 1.97 6.88
C MET A 70 11.88 2.95 7.73
N GLN A 71 12.18 4.25 7.63
CA GLN A 71 11.50 5.30 8.36
C GLN A 71 11.25 6.52 7.49
N ILE A 72 10.00 6.98 7.49
CA ILE A 72 9.61 8.27 6.96
C ILE A 72 9.41 9.22 8.12
N THR A 73 10.14 10.32 8.11
CA THR A 73 10.03 11.39 9.10
C THR A 73 9.29 12.57 8.48
N PHE A 74 8.30 13.10 9.17
CA PHE A 74 7.60 14.33 8.79
C PHE A 74 8.34 15.51 9.42
N ASP A 75 9.25 16.13 8.68
CA ASP A 75 10.22 17.08 9.24
C ASP A 75 9.52 18.31 9.84
N ASN A 76 8.57 18.88 9.11
CA ASN A 76 7.73 20.00 9.55
C ASN A 76 6.31 19.57 9.97
N GLY A 77 6.07 18.26 10.09
CA GLY A 77 4.75 17.69 10.37
C GLY A 77 3.81 17.75 9.16
N ALA A 78 2.55 17.37 9.39
CA ALA A 78 1.45 17.49 8.44
C ALA A 78 0.20 17.93 9.23
N PRO A 79 -0.05 19.25 9.38
CA PRO A 79 -1.08 19.79 10.28
C PRO A 79 -2.50 19.34 9.95
N ASP A 80 -2.82 19.26 8.65
CA ASP A 80 -4.06 18.74 8.09
C ASP A 80 -4.30 17.26 8.42
N LEU A 81 -3.22 16.52 8.62
CA LEU A 81 -3.24 15.11 9.04
C LEU A 81 -3.02 14.94 10.55
N ASN A 82 -2.89 16.05 11.29
CA ASN A 82 -2.57 16.08 12.71
C ASN A 82 -1.28 15.30 13.06
N ILE A 83 -0.28 15.38 12.17
CA ILE A 83 1.06 14.84 12.39
C ILE A 83 1.96 15.98 12.85
N LYS A 84 2.59 15.80 14.02
CA LYS A 84 3.53 16.79 14.58
C LYS A 84 4.89 16.70 13.89
N PRO A 85 5.67 17.80 13.86
CA PRO A 85 7.05 17.79 13.40
C PRO A 85 7.88 16.68 14.08
N GLY A 86 8.69 15.98 13.30
CA GLY A 86 9.57 14.90 13.74
C GLY A 86 8.89 13.55 13.99
N GLN A 87 7.56 13.43 13.88
CA GLN A 87 6.90 12.14 13.96
C GLN A 87 7.25 11.25 12.78
N LYS A 88 7.22 9.93 13.00
CA LYS A 88 7.72 8.95 12.04
C LYS A 88 6.71 7.83 11.76
N VAL A 89 6.65 7.40 10.52
CA VAL A 89 6.10 6.09 10.14
C VAL A 89 7.28 5.18 9.89
N ALA A 90 7.27 3.99 10.49
CA ALA A 90 8.35 3.02 10.35
C ALA A 90 7.82 1.71 9.79
N PHE A 91 8.66 1.01 9.02
CA PHE A 91 8.37 -0.26 8.40
C PHE A 91 9.52 -1.22 8.67
N GLU A 92 9.20 -2.41 9.18
CA GLU A 92 10.16 -3.51 9.18
C GLU A 92 10.20 -4.15 7.80
N VAL A 93 11.40 -4.38 7.29
CA VAL A 93 11.64 -4.96 5.96
C VAL A 93 12.53 -6.17 6.12
N ASP A 94 11.95 -7.34 5.88
CA ASP A 94 12.67 -8.61 5.77
C ASP A 94 12.81 -8.96 4.29
N VAL A 95 14.03 -9.18 3.81
CA VAL A 95 14.28 -9.56 2.43
C VAL A 95 14.94 -10.91 2.37
N GLU A 96 14.40 -11.82 1.57
CA GLU A 96 15.02 -13.08 1.21
C GLU A 96 15.61 -12.98 -0.19
N HIS A 97 16.88 -13.39 -0.32
CA HIS A 97 17.60 -13.38 -1.58
C HIS A 97 17.35 -14.65 -2.38
N GLY A 98 17.34 -14.50 -3.70
CA GLY A 98 17.21 -15.57 -4.68
C GLY A 98 18.44 -16.47 -4.80
N PRO A 99 18.37 -17.52 -5.63
CA PRO A 99 17.31 -17.80 -6.61
C PRO A 99 16.04 -18.45 -6.02
N LEU A 100 16.10 -18.94 -4.78
CA LEU A 100 15.02 -19.69 -4.13
C LEU A 100 14.78 -19.18 -2.70
N PRO A 101 13.88 -18.19 -2.52
CA PRO A 101 13.45 -17.74 -1.21
C PRO A 101 12.86 -18.90 -0.40
N ILE A 102 13.38 -19.12 0.81
CA ILE A 102 13.03 -20.26 1.65
C ILE A 102 11.55 -20.21 2.05
N THR A 103 11.00 -19.03 2.33
CA THR A 103 9.58 -18.92 2.70
C THR A 103 8.64 -19.25 1.54
N MET A 104 9.05 -18.99 0.29
CA MET A 104 8.28 -19.42 -0.87
C MET A 104 8.33 -20.94 -1.04
N LEU A 105 9.50 -21.56 -0.87
CA LEU A 105 9.65 -23.01 -0.88
C LEU A 105 8.79 -23.69 0.20
N MET A 106 8.82 -23.18 1.44
CA MET A 106 8.00 -23.70 2.54
C MET A 106 6.50 -23.58 2.27
N ARG A 107 6.08 -22.59 1.47
CA ARG A 107 4.69 -22.39 1.03
C ARG A 107 4.35 -23.18 -0.24
N GLY A 108 5.22 -24.07 -0.70
CA GLY A 108 5.03 -24.87 -1.92
C GLY A 108 5.15 -24.06 -3.23
N ASN A 109 5.59 -22.80 -3.16
CA ASN A 109 5.82 -21.97 -4.32
C ASN A 109 7.28 -22.13 -4.79
N VAL A 110 7.46 -22.86 -5.88
CA VAL A 110 8.78 -23.17 -6.47
C VAL A 110 9.22 -22.17 -7.53
N ILE A 111 8.48 -21.08 -7.74
CA ILE A 111 8.83 -20.10 -8.77
C ILE A 111 10.08 -19.32 -8.33
N PRO A 112 11.20 -19.40 -9.07
CA PRO A 112 12.40 -18.65 -8.74
C PRO A 112 12.13 -17.15 -8.67
N ALA A 113 12.81 -16.48 -7.75
CA ALA A 113 12.75 -15.04 -7.58
C ALA A 113 14.16 -14.52 -7.29
N LEU A 114 14.45 -13.31 -7.73
CA LEU A 114 15.68 -12.61 -7.35
C LEU A 114 15.66 -12.22 -5.88
N ALA A 115 14.51 -11.77 -5.39
CA ALA A 115 14.28 -11.49 -3.99
C ALA A 115 12.79 -11.48 -3.66
N VAL A 116 12.48 -11.67 -2.39
CA VAL A 116 11.14 -11.46 -1.81
C VAL A 116 11.31 -10.57 -0.59
N ALA A 117 10.65 -9.42 -0.57
CA ALA A 117 10.65 -8.53 0.58
C ALA A 117 9.28 -8.55 1.27
N LYS A 118 9.28 -8.77 2.58
CA LYS A 118 8.12 -8.64 3.44
C LYS A 118 8.25 -7.33 4.20
N VAL A 119 7.24 -6.48 4.07
CA VAL A 119 7.18 -5.16 4.67
C VAL A 119 6.02 -5.12 5.67
N ASN A 120 6.32 -4.83 6.92
CA ASN A 120 5.33 -4.74 7.99
C ASN A 120 5.32 -3.34 8.58
N LEU A 121 4.14 -2.79 8.84
CA LEU A 121 4.02 -1.53 9.56
C LEU A 121 4.53 -1.71 11.00
N VAL A 122 5.31 -0.76 11.50
CA VAL A 122 5.74 -0.74 12.91
C VAL A 122 4.68 -0.03 13.74
N ASN A 123 4.32 -0.62 14.88
CA ASN A 123 3.45 0.01 15.88
C ASN A 123 4.24 1.04 16.70
N ASN A 124 4.01 2.33 16.45
CA ASN A 124 4.62 3.45 17.16
C ASN A 124 3.55 4.50 17.50
N GLU A 125 3.94 5.62 18.13
CA GLU A 125 3.00 6.67 18.56
C GLU A 125 2.04 7.13 17.44
N LEU A 126 2.52 7.24 16.20
CA LEU A 126 1.73 7.72 15.06
C LEU A 126 0.83 6.62 14.45
N THR A 127 1.29 5.36 14.43
CA THR A 127 0.57 4.24 13.80
C THR A 127 -0.27 3.41 14.77
N GLN A 128 -0.08 3.57 16.08
CA GLN A 128 -0.81 2.84 17.12
C GLN A 128 -2.34 2.87 16.95
N PRO A 129 -2.99 3.99 16.55
CA PRO A 129 -4.43 3.99 16.29
C PRO A 129 -4.86 3.00 15.19
N LEU A 130 -4.00 2.72 14.20
CA LEU A 130 -4.26 1.74 13.14
C LEU A 130 -4.24 0.32 13.71
N PHE A 131 -3.27 0.01 14.57
CA PHE A 131 -3.19 -1.28 15.27
C PHE A 131 -4.41 -1.50 16.18
N ILE A 132 -4.81 -0.49 16.95
CA ILE A 132 -6.00 -0.57 17.80
C ILE A 132 -7.24 -0.86 16.94
N ALA A 133 -7.41 -0.16 15.81
CA ALA A 133 -8.51 -0.39 14.89
C ALA A 133 -8.52 -1.81 14.31
N ALA A 134 -7.33 -2.38 14.07
CA ALA A 134 -7.11 -3.75 13.60
C ALA A 134 -7.01 -4.80 14.72
N LYS A 135 -7.56 -4.52 15.92
CA LYS A 135 -7.53 -5.43 17.09
C LYS A 135 -6.11 -5.88 17.48
N ASN A 136 -5.15 -4.96 17.43
CA ASN A 136 -3.72 -5.14 17.70
C ASN A 136 -3.00 -6.13 16.77
N LYS A 137 -3.61 -6.49 15.63
CA LYS A 137 -2.90 -7.17 14.53
C LYS A 137 -2.20 -6.15 13.65
N SER A 138 -1.24 -6.60 12.83
CA SER A 138 -0.67 -5.75 11.80
C SER A 138 -1.79 -5.27 10.87
N PRO A 139 -2.03 -3.95 10.76
CA PRO A 139 -3.11 -3.44 9.92
C PRO A 139 -2.79 -3.57 8.42
N LEU A 140 -1.50 -3.72 8.11
CA LEU A 140 -0.98 -3.75 6.76
C LEU A 140 0.26 -4.64 6.69
N GLU A 141 0.28 -5.53 5.71
CA GLU A 141 1.44 -6.34 5.36
C GLU A 141 1.63 -6.27 3.84
N ALA A 142 2.85 -6.03 3.37
CA ALA A 142 3.14 -6.05 1.95
C ALA A 142 4.18 -7.11 1.64
N THR A 143 3.94 -7.91 0.61
CA THR A 143 4.89 -8.87 0.07
C THR A 143 5.27 -8.45 -1.34
N LEU A 144 6.54 -8.11 -1.54
CA LEU A 144 7.11 -7.72 -2.81
C LEU A 144 7.92 -8.90 -3.35
N ARG A 145 7.73 -9.27 -4.61
CA ARG A 145 8.51 -10.30 -5.30
C ARG A 145 9.16 -9.70 -6.52
N PHE A 146 10.45 -9.92 -6.67
CA PHE A 146 11.25 -9.49 -7.81
C PHE A 146 11.65 -10.71 -8.65
N ALA A 147 11.28 -10.75 -9.92
CA ALA A 147 11.61 -11.86 -10.82
C ALA A 147 12.92 -11.60 -11.59
N PHE A 148 13.56 -12.66 -12.09
CA PHE A 148 14.79 -12.58 -12.90
C PHE A 148 14.66 -11.74 -14.18
N GLY A 149 13.44 -11.58 -14.71
CA GLY A 149 13.15 -10.77 -15.89
C GLY A 149 12.86 -9.29 -15.60
N GLY A 150 13.10 -8.81 -14.37
CA GLY A 150 12.87 -7.42 -13.97
C GLY A 150 11.42 -7.09 -13.64
N SER A 151 10.46 -8.00 -13.88
CA SER A 151 9.10 -7.84 -13.39
C SER A 151 9.04 -7.92 -11.87
N PHE A 152 8.09 -7.19 -11.30
CA PHE A 152 7.82 -7.22 -9.88
C PHE A 152 6.31 -7.42 -9.63
N SER A 153 6.01 -7.95 -8.46
CA SER A 153 4.64 -8.06 -7.95
C SER A 153 4.63 -7.67 -6.49
N THR A 154 3.74 -6.76 -6.12
CA THR A 154 3.50 -6.39 -4.72
C THR A 154 2.10 -6.82 -4.35
N THR A 155 1.96 -7.70 -3.35
CA THR A 155 0.68 -8.00 -2.71
C THR A 155 0.60 -7.21 -1.41
N LEU A 156 -0.49 -6.49 -1.21
CA LEU A 156 -0.77 -5.69 -0.03
C LEU A 156 -2.00 -6.26 0.67
N ASP A 157 -1.79 -6.89 1.81
CA ASP A 157 -2.83 -7.43 2.67
C ASP A 157 -3.24 -6.39 3.71
N VAL A 158 -4.54 -6.13 3.79
CA VAL A 158 -5.15 -5.16 4.70
C VAL A 158 -6.00 -5.94 5.71
N ALA A 159 -5.67 -5.80 6.99
CA ALA A 159 -6.44 -6.46 8.05
C ALA A 159 -7.79 -5.75 8.29
N PRO A 160 -8.83 -6.47 8.74
CA PRO A 160 -10.10 -5.87 9.12
C PRO A 160 -9.91 -4.82 10.20
N ALA A 161 -10.53 -3.65 10.03
CA ALA A 161 -10.37 -2.55 10.97
C ALA A 161 -11.66 -1.75 11.18
N LYS A 162 -11.80 -1.17 12.38
CA LYS A 162 -12.89 -0.24 12.72
C LYS A 162 -12.34 1.11 13.19
N TYR A 163 -12.61 2.15 12.41
CA TYR A 163 -12.26 3.54 12.65
C TYR A 163 -13.51 4.36 13.00
N GLY A 164 -13.82 4.39 14.30
CA GLY A 164 -15.03 5.06 14.79
C GLY A 164 -16.29 4.45 14.16
N LYS A 165 -16.91 5.21 13.26
CA LYS A 165 -18.15 4.83 12.55
C LYS A 165 -17.92 4.08 11.25
N PHE A 166 -16.67 4.00 10.78
CA PHE A 166 -16.32 3.30 9.55
C PHE A 166 -15.64 1.98 9.90
N SER A 167 -16.00 0.89 9.24
CA SER A 167 -15.29 -0.38 9.33
C SER A 167 -15.26 -1.10 8.00
N PHE A 168 -14.30 -2.01 7.86
CA PHE A 168 -14.18 -2.89 6.71
C PHE A 168 -13.60 -4.24 7.14
N GLY A 169 -13.89 -5.27 6.35
CA GLY A 169 -13.38 -6.63 6.46
C GLY A 169 -11.95 -6.76 5.91
N GLU A 170 -11.59 -7.96 5.46
CA GLU A 170 -10.27 -8.19 4.86
C GLU A 170 -10.17 -7.51 3.50
N GLY A 171 -8.96 -7.10 3.14
CA GLY A 171 -8.66 -6.57 1.83
C GLY A 171 -7.32 -7.06 1.30
N GLN A 172 -7.22 -7.13 -0.02
CA GLN A 172 -5.99 -7.46 -0.72
C GLN A 172 -5.88 -6.60 -1.98
N PHE A 173 -4.69 -6.08 -2.24
CA PHE A 173 -4.37 -5.34 -3.46
C PHE A 173 -3.10 -5.89 -4.08
N THR A 174 -3.09 -6.09 -5.39
CA THR A 174 -1.92 -6.54 -6.13
C THR A 174 -1.48 -5.46 -7.10
N PHE A 175 -0.19 -5.18 -7.14
CA PHE A 175 0.45 -4.23 -8.05
C PHE A 175 1.52 -4.99 -8.85
N ASN A 176 1.29 -5.18 -10.14
CA ASN A 176 2.20 -5.91 -11.02
C ASN A 176 2.78 -4.97 -12.07
N GLY A 177 4.09 -5.03 -12.28
CA GLY A 177 4.77 -4.24 -13.30
C GLY A 177 5.86 -5.01 -14.02
N ASP A 178 6.15 -4.59 -15.25
CA ASP A 178 7.21 -5.14 -16.09
C ASP A 178 8.44 -4.22 -16.09
N GLY A 179 9.43 -4.56 -15.27
CA GLY A 179 10.63 -3.74 -15.10
C GLY A 179 10.56 -2.80 -13.91
N SER A 180 11.64 -2.04 -13.68
CA SER A 180 11.81 -1.16 -12.53
C SER A 180 11.08 0.18 -12.64
N SER A 181 10.22 0.35 -13.66
CA SER A 181 9.50 1.59 -13.92
C SER A 181 8.00 1.38 -13.71
N LEU A 182 7.30 2.37 -13.14
CA LEU A 182 5.83 2.39 -13.01
C LEU A 182 5.13 2.62 -14.37
N SER A 183 5.78 2.26 -15.47
CA SER A 183 5.36 2.57 -16.83
C SER A 183 4.21 1.71 -17.30
N ASN A 184 4.25 0.42 -16.98
CA ASN A 184 3.08 -0.43 -17.07
C ASN A 184 2.81 -0.98 -15.68
N LEU A 185 1.61 -0.67 -15.18
CA LEU A 185 1.19 -1.04 -13.84
C LEU A 185 -0.23 -1.59 -13.92
N ASP A 186 -0.34 -2.84 -13.55
CA ASP A 186 -1.60 -3.54 -13.33
C ASP A 186 -1.90 -3.51 -11.83
N ILE A 187 -3.08 -3.01 -11.49
CA ILE A 187 -3.56 -2.90 -10.12
C ILE A 187 -4.90 -3.63 -10.02
N GLU A 188 -4.95 -4.67 -9.21
CA GLU A 188 -6.21 -5.28 -8.80
C GLU A 188 -6.36 -5.10 -7.29
N GLY A 189 -7.59 -4.97 -6.82
CA GLY A 189 -7.82 -4.87 -5.40
C GLY A 189 -9.25 -5.15 -4.99
N LYS A 190 -9.39 -5.63 -3.76
CA LYS A 190 -10.67 -5.93 -3.15
C LYS A 190 -10.63 -5.60 -1.66
N VAL A 191 -11.73 -5.07 -1.15
CA VAL A 191 -12.00 -4.96 0.29
C VAL A 191 -13.42 -5.44 0.55
N GLU A 192 -13.62 -6.23 1.59
CA GLU A 192 -14.93 -6.78 1.96
C GLU A 192 -15.61 -6.02 3.10
N ASP A 193 -16.90 -6.25 3.26
CA ASP A 193 -17.71 -5.88 4.44
C ASP A 193 -17.53 -4.42 4.90
N ILE A 194 -17.74 -3.49 3.98
CA ILE A 194 -17.59 -2.06 4.23
C ILE A 194 -18.85 -1.54 4.92
N VAL A 195 -18.68 -0.86 6.05
CA VAL A 195 -19.78 -0.33 6.86
C VAL A 195 -19.47 1.10 7.26
N LEU A 196 -20.44 1.99 7.06
CA LEU A 196 -20.47 3.34 7.59
C LEU A 196 -21.71 3.52 8.48
N GLU A 197 -21.50 3.54 9.79
CA GLU A 197 -22.52 3.74 10.82
C GLU A 197 -22.79 5.24 11.00
N LEU A 198 -23.88 5.77 10.45
CA LEU A 198 -24.27 7.18 10.67
C LEU A 198 -24.91 7.36 12.06
N SER A 199 -25.72 6.39 12.49
CA SER A 199 -26.33 6.27 13.83
C SER A 199 -26.57 4.78 14.16
N PRO A 200 -27.00 4.42 15.38
CA PRO A 200 -27.34 3.03 15.71
C PRO A 200 -28.39 2.40 14.78
N LEU A 201 -29.25 3.23 14.17
CA LEU A 201 -30.32 2.78 13.27
C LEU A 201 -30.07 3.13 11.80
N ASN A 202 -29.05 3.95 11.51
CA ASN A 202 -28.75 4.42 10.17
C ASN A 202 -27.34 3.99 9.76
N LYS A 203 -27.23 3.13 8.77
CA LYS A 203 -25.93 2.65 8.27
C LYS A 203 -25.95 2.47 6.76
N VAL A 204 -24.81 2.71 6.14
CA VAL A 204 -24.56 2.34 4.75
C VAL A 204 -23.61 1.15 4.77
N THR A 205 -23.93 0.11 4.04
CA THR A 205 -23.09 -1.09 3.93
C THR A 205 -22.81 -1.39 2.46
N ALA A 206 -21.67 -1.99 2.17
CA ALA A 206 -21.37 -2.58 0.88
C ALA A 206 -20.64 -3.91 1.11
N LYS A 207 -21.06 -4.97 0.42
CA LYS A 207 -20.43 -6.29 0.55
C LYS A 207 -18.97 -6.26 0.11
N SER A 208 -18.66 -5.52 -0.95
CA SER A 208 -17.28 -5.35 -1.37
C SER A 208 -17.06 -4.07 -2.15
N PHE A 209 -15.83 -3.59 -2.08
CA PHE A 209 -15.23 -2.68 -3.05
C PHE A 209 -14.22 -3.47 -3.88
N THR A 210 -14.19 -3.23 -5.19
CA THR A 210 -13.15 -3.74 -6.09
C THR A 210 -12.57 -2.61 -6.92
N ILE A 211 -11.28 -2.69 -7.20
CA ILE A 211 -10.57 -1.84 -8.15
C ILE A 211 -9.82 -2.72 -9.12
N ASP A 212 -9.86 -2.35 -10.38
CA ASP A 212 -9.09 -2.94 -11.46
C ASP A 212 -8.55 -1.77 -12.29
N SER A 213 -7.25 -1.69 -12.49
CA SER A 213 -6.65 -0.62 -13.24
C SER A 213 -5.44 -1.11 -14.00
N LEU A 214 -5.44 -0.84 -15.30
CA LEU A 214 -4.30 -1.10 -16.17
C LEU A 214 -3.79 0.23 -16.71
N THR A 215 -2.55 0.57 -16.36
CA THR A 215 -1.84 1.73 -16.90
C THR A 215 -0.72 1.27 -17.81
N ARG A 216 -0.52 1.95 -18.94
CA ARG A 216 0.55 1.72 -19.90
C ARG A 216 1.13 3.06 -20.37
N LEU A 217 2.43 3.09 -20.65
CA LEU A 217 3.07 4.24 -21.27
C LEU A 217 3.08 4.06 -22.79
N GLU A 218 2.38 4.92 -23.53
CA GLU A 218 2.47 4.95 -25.00
C GLU A 218 3.73 5.68 -25.49
N GLU A 219 4.10 5.48 -26.76
CA GLU A 219 5.33 5.99 -27.43
C GLU A 219 5.58 7.50 -27.24
N LYS A 220 4.55 8.29 -26.88
CA LYS A 220 4.64 9.74 -26.63
C LYS A 220 4.83 10.14 -25.16
N LYS A 221 5.20 9.22 -24.26
CA LYS A 221 5.39 9.45 -22.81
C LYS A 221 4.15 9.87 -22.02
N PHE A 222 2.95 9.66 -22.55
CA PHE A 222 1.72 9.89 -21.80
C PHE A 222 1.22 8.57 -21.21
N PRO A 223 0.90 8.51 -19.90
CA PRO A 223 0.25 7.34 -19.34
C PRO A 223 -1.17 7.25 -19.90
N VAL A 224 -1.46 6.16 -20.59
CA VAL A 224 -2.80 5.75 -21.01
C VAL A 224 -3.25 4.61 -20.11
N GLY A 225 -4.55 4.49 -19.88
CA GLY A 225 -5.02 3.44 -19.00
C GLY A 225 -6.52 3.39 -18.83
N GLU A 226 -6.97 2.23 -18.39
CA GLU A 226 -8.33 1.96 -17.99
C GLU A 226 -8.35 1.71 -16.49
N SER A 227 -9.26 2.37 -15.79
CA SER A 227 -9.48 2.15 -14.37
C SER A 227 -10.97 1.94 -14.13
N GLU A 228 -11.28 0.87 -13.42
CA GLU A 228 -12.60 0.55 -12.92
C GLU A 228 -12.58 0.48 -11.40
N SER A 229 -13.60 1.07 -10.78
CA SER A 229 -13.85 0.91 -9.35
C SER A 229 -15.32 0.62 -9.12
N LYS A 230 -15.61 -0.35 -8.25
CA LYS A 230 -16.95 -0.87 -8.07
C LYS A 230 -17.27 -1.14 -6.60
N PHE A 231 -18.39 -0.63 -6.12
CA PHE A 231 -19.01 -1.06 -4.88
C PHE A 231 -20.16 -2.03 -5.19
N ASN A 232 -20.11 -3.23 -4.63
CA ASN A 232 -21.09 -4.29 -4.84
C ASN A 232 -22.04 -4.42 -3.63
N GLN A 233 -23.32 -4.64 -3.92
CA GLN A 233 -24.38 -4.87 -2.93
C GLN A 233 -24.38 -3.81 -1.83
N ILE A 234 -24.55 -2.56 -2.25
CA ILE A 234 -24.72 -1.43 -1.35
C ILE A 234 -26.15 -1.47 -0.81
N ASN A 235 -26.27 -1.42 0.52
CA ASN A 235 -27.54 -1.29 1.22
C ASN A 235 -27.52 -0.02 2.07
N ILE A 236 -28.60 0.75 2.03
CA ILE A 236 -28.82 1.91 2.89
C ILE A 236 -29.88 1.52 3.90
N ILE A 237 -29.50 1.48 5.17
CA ILE A 237 -30.38 1.12 6.26
C ILE A 237 -30.75 2.41 6.99
N ASN A 238 -32.05 2.65 7.11
CA ASN A 238 -32.62 3.79 7.82
C ASN A 238 -33.65 3.28 8.84
N HIS A 239 -33.53 3.70 10.09
CA HIS A 239 -34.42 3.26 11.17
C HIS A 239 -34.48 1.72 11.33
N GLY A 240 -33.40 1.03 10.98
CA GLY A 240 -33.32 -0.44 11.03
C GLY A 240 -33.91 -1.16 9.81
N GLU A 241 -34.55 -0.44 8.88
CA GLU A 241 -35.10 -0.98 7.64
C GLU A 241 -34.16 -0.71 6.46
N ASP A 242 -34.02 -1.69 5.55
CA ASP A 242 -33.28 -1.49 4.32
C ASP A 242 -34.14 -0.71 3.30
N VAL A 243 -33.77 0.54 3.06
CA VAL A 243 -34.52 1.45 2.18
C VAL A 243 -33.96 1.49 0.76
N ALA A 244 -32.79 0.89 0.52
CA ALA A 244 -32.18 0.82 -0.81
C ALA A 244 -31.29 -0.42 -0.96
N PRO A 245 -31.88 -1.62 -1.10
CA PRO A 245 -31.12 -2.86 -1.16
C PRO A 245 -30.41 -3.06 -2.50
N ASN A 246 -29.30 -3.79 -2.44
CA ASN A 246 -28.58 -4.39 -3.57
C ASN A 246 -28.20 -3.40 -4.69
N ARG A 247 -27.84 -2.18 -4.32
CA ARG A 247 -27.31 -1.21 -5.29
C ARG A 247 -25.89 -1.57 -5.69
N CYS A 248 -25.52 -1.18 -6.90
CA CYS A 248 -24.16 -1.30 -7.42
C CYS A 248 -23.73 0.07 -7.90
N PHE A 249 -22.53 0.49 -7.53
CA PHE A 249 -21.93 1.72 -8.04
C PHE A 249 -20.66 1.35 -8.79
N ARG A 250 -20.54 1.80 -10.04
CA ARG A 250 -19.42 1.48 -10.93
C ARG A 250 -18.91 2.78 -11.57
N CYS A 251 -17.65 3.09 -11.36
CA CYS A 251 -16.94 4.16 -12.04
C CYS A 251 -15.96 3.55 -13.03
N LYS A 252 -15.98 4.06 -14.27
CA LYS A 252 -15.00 3.74 -15.30
C LYS A 252 -14.34 5.02 -15.77
N ASN A 253 -13.01 5.04 -15.77
CA ASN A 253 -12.20 6.08 -16.37
C ASN A 253 -11.33 5.46 -17.47
N GLN A 254 -11.23 6.15 -18.59
CA GLN A 254 -10.37 5.78 -19.71
C GLN A 254 -9.57 7.03 -20.10
N ALA A 255 -8.25 6.95 -19.98
CA ALA A 255 -7.33 7.98 -20.42
C ALA A 255 -6.66 7.51 -21.72
N GLY A 256 -6.88 8.26 -22.81
CA GLY A 256 -6.29 7.98 -24.12
C GLY A 256 -6.06 9.29 -24.90
N SER A 257 -5.05 9.31 -25.77
CA SER A 257 -4.89 10.41 -26.73
C SER A 257 -5.99 10.29 -27.79
N ARG A 258 -6.84 11.32 -27.91
CA ARG A 258 -7.69 11.47 -29.10
C ARG A 258 -6.86 11.90 -30.30
#